data_AF-A0A0C3EZW9-F1
#
_entry.id   AF-A0A0C3EZW9-F1
#
_cell.length_a   1.000
_cell.length_b   1.000
_cell.length_c   1.000
_cell.angle_alpha   90.00
_cell.angle_beta   90.00
_cell.angle_gamma   90.00
#
_symmetry.space_group_name_H-M   'P 1'
#
loop_
_entity.id
_entity.type
_entity.pdbx_description
1 polymer ?
#
loop_
_entity_poly.entity_id
_entity_poly.type
_entity_poly.pdbx_seq_one_letter_code
_entity_poly.pdbx_strand_id
1 'polypeptide(L)'
;MPTDQDAEKPEAIKLWLPSSLPVGLCRTGCVSGLVDKESHLRLAEANNTLVALRCQLRITSSMFNYKKTHISGTGQRANTQARTLLSQLTMKTRLIADCYRAACNALSVLDPNGTWQH
;
A
#
# COMPACT_ATOMS: atom_id res chain seq x y z
N MET A 1 -21.10 -2.48 -15.57
CA MET A 1 -22.03 -1.55 -14.90
C MET A 1 -22.40 -2.20 -13.58
N PRO A 2 -22.16 -1.58 -12.42
CA PRO A 2 -22.54 -2.16 -11.14
C PRO A 2 -24.07 -2.28 -11.07
N THR A 3 -24.56 -3.43 -10.65
CA THR A 3 -25.98 -3.72 -10.44
C THR A 3 -26.47 -3.06 -9.15
N ASP A 4 -27.67 -2.49 -9.19
CA ASP A 4 -28.31 -1.68 -8.13
C ASP A 4 -28.37 -2.35 -6.75
N GLN A 5 -28.23 -3.68 -6.69
CA GLN A 5 -28.24 -4.48 -5.46
C GLN A 5 -26.94 -4.43 -4.64
N ASP A 6 -25.80 -4.02 -5.24
CA ASP A 6 -24.56 -3.83 -4.47
C ASP A 6 -24.60 -2.56 -3.61
N ALA A 7 -25.54 -1.64 -3.86
CA ALA A 7 -25.68 -0.38 -3.13
C ALA A 7 -26.32 -0.52 -1.73
N GLU A 8 -26.93 -1.67 -1.39
CA GLU A 8 -27.53 -1.88 -0.07
C GLU A 8 -26.49 -2.15 1.03
N LYS A 9 -25.28 -2.58 0.67
CA LYS A 9 -24.23 -2.90 1.65
C LYS A 9 -23.48 -1.64 2.07
N PRO A 10 -23.43 -1.29 3.37
CA PRO A 10 -22.71 -0.10 3.82
C PRO A 10 -21.23 -0.12 3.45
N GLU A 11 -20.60 -1.30 3.38
CA GLU A 11 -19.21 -1.47 2.94
C GLU A 11 -18.96 -1.22 1.45
N ALA A 12 -20.00 -1.25 0.61
CA ALA A 12 -19.90 -0.99 -0.83
C ALA A 12 -20.02 0.52 -1.16
N ILE A 13 -20.49 1.32 -0.20
CA ILE A 13 -20.61 2.77 -0.39
C ILE A 13 -19.21 3.38 -0.46
N LYS A 14 -18.89 3.98 -1.61
CA LYS A 14 -17.61 4.64 -1.80
C LYS A 14 -17.46 5.83 -0.85
N LEU A 15 -16.50 5.72 0.07
CA LEU A 15 -16.11 6.82 0.94
C LEU A 15 -15.21 7.80 0.18
N TRP A 16 -15.65 9.04 0.05
CA TRP A 16 -14.84 10.10 -0.55
C TRP A 16 -13.99 10.78 0.52
N LEU A 17 -12.68 10.65 0.39
CA LEU A 17 -11.72 11.38 1.20
C LEU A 17 -11.32 12.69 0.52
N PRO A 18 -10.92 13.73 1.28
CA PRO A 18 -10.40 14.97 0.72
C PRO A 18 -9.38 14.78 -0.41
N SER A 19 -8.45 13.82 -0.29
CA SER A 19 -7.43 13.53 -1.31
C SER A 19 -8.00 13.00 -2.64
N SER A 20 -9.24 12.51 -2.63
CA SER A 20 -9.94 11.95 -3.80
C SER A 20 -10.80 12.99 -4.52
N LEU A 21 -10.90 14.21 -3.97
CA LEU A 21 -11.70 15.30 -4.53
C LEU A 21 -10.82 16.25 -5.37
N PRO A 22 -11.39 16.91 -6.39
CA PRO A 22 -10.71 18.03 -7.03
C PRO A 22 -10.40 19.13 -6.02
N VAL A 23 -9.20 19.74 -6.12
CA VAL A 23 -8.69 20.74 -5.15
C VAL A 23 -9.69 21.86 -4.87
N GLY A 24 -10.42 22.34 -5.89
CA GLY A 24 -11.43 23.38 -5.73
C GLY A 24 -12.61 22.95 -4.85
N LEU A 25 -13.05 21.70 -4.96
CA LEU A 25 -14.17 21.13 -4.19
C LEU A 25 -13.72 20.75 -2.78
N CYS A 26 -12.48 20.29 -2.63
CA CYS A 26 -11.88 20.04 -1.33
C CYS A 26 -11.80 21.31 -0.46
N ARG A 27 -11.45 22.46 -1.06
CA ARG A 27 -11.31 23.73 -0.30
C ARG A 27 -12.64 24.32 0.17
N THR A 28 -13.72 24.12 -0.57
CA THR A 28 -15.02 24.74 -0.28
C THR A 28 -16.00 23.78 0.39
N GLY A 29 -15.89 22.48 0.11
CA GLY A 29 -16.86 21.46 0.54
C GLY A 29 -16.42 20.58 1.71
N CYS A 30 -15.13 20.58 2.09
CA CYS A 30 -14.68 19.80 3.24
C CYS A 30 -14.93 20.54 4.56
N VAL A 31 -15.36 19.78 5.57
CA VAL A 31 -15.47 20.27 6.95
C VAL A 31 -14.11 20.75 7.45
N SER A 32 -14.09 21.83 8.24
CA SER A 32 -12.86 22.41 8.78
C SER A 32 -12.01 21.37 9.53
N GLY A 33 -10.71 21.38 9.26
CA GLY A 33 -9.75 20.46 9.85
C GLY A 33 -9.90 18.99 9.43
N LEU A 34 -10.73 18.66 8.42
CA LEU A 34 -10.80 17.30 7.87
C LEU A 34 -9.58 16.99 6.99
N VAL A 35 -9.11 17.98 6.21
CA VAL A 35 -7.90 17.89 5.38
C VAL A 35 -6.67 17.61 6.24
N ASP A 36 -6.53 18.30 7.37
CA ASP A 36 -5.41 18.10 8.29
C ASP A 36 -5.45 16.69 8.91
N LYS A 37 -6.64 16.24 9.34
CA LYS A 37 -6.83 14.88 9.88
C LYS A 37 -6.46 13.81 8.86
N GLU A 38 -6.88 13.97 7.60
CA GLU A 38 -6.47 13.04 6.55
C GLU A 38 -4.96 13.09 6.32
N SER A 39 -4.36 14.27 6.27
CA SER A 39 -2.91 14.43 6.06
C SER A 39 -2.11 13.69 7.15
N HIS A 40 -2.50 13.84 8.42
CA HIS A 40 -1.90 13.09 9.53
C HIS A 40 -2.10 11.57 9.39
N LEU A 41 -3.30 11.14 9.00
CA LEU A 41 -3.59 9.72 8.75
C LEU A 41 -2.67 9.16 7.66
N ARG A 42 -2.54 9.86 6.52
CA ARG A 42 -1.71 9.42 5.39
C ARG A 42 -0.24 9.41 5.72
N LEU A 43 0.25 10.37 6.52
CA LEU A 43 1.62 10.37 7.00
C LEU A 43 1.91 9.16 7.90
N ALA A 44 0.99 8.83 8.81
CA ALA A 44 1.11 7.64 9.65
C ALA A 44 1.07 6.35 8.81
N GLU A 45 0.16 6.29 7.82
CA GLU A 45 0.05 5.17 6.88
C GLU A 45 1.34 4.97 6.07
N ALA A 46 1.91 6.05 5.50
CA ALA A 46 3.16 6.02 4.76
C ALA A 46 4.33 5.51 5.63
N ASN A 47 4.46 6.01 6.87
CA ASN A 47 5.49 5.55 7.79
C ASN A 47 5.33 4.07 8.15
N ASN A 48 4.12 3.64 8.49
CA ASN A 48 3.84 2.25 8.86
C ASN A 48 4.10 1.29 7.68
N THR A 49 3.63 1.65 6.48
CA THR A 49 3.84 0.85 5.27
C THR A 49 5.31 0.81 4.85
N LEU A 50 6.08 1.89 5.05
CA LEU A 50 7.52 1.90 4.79
C LEU A 50 8.29 0.95 5.73
N VAL A 51 7.94 0.91 7.01
CA VAL A 51 8.50 -0.06 7.97
C VAL A 51 8.16 -1.48 7.54
N ALA A 52 6.90 -1.75 7.20
CA ALA A 52 6.46 -3.05 6.71
C ALA A 52 7.19 -3.46 5.42
N LEU A 53 7.41 -2.52 4.50
CA LEU A 53 8.12 -2.75 3.24
C LEU A 53 9.57 -3.16 3.47
N ARG A 54 10.28 -2.45 4.35
CA ARG A 54 11.67 -2.78 4.73
C ARG A 54 11.77 -4.19 5.33
N CYS A 55 10.86 -4.54 6.24
CA CYS A 55 10.79 -5.88 6.82
C CYS A 55 10.53 -6.94 5.76
N GLN A 56 9.56 -6.70 4.86
CA GLN A 56 9.20 -7.64 3.82
C GLN A 56 10.33 -7.84 2.79
N LEU A 57 11.06 -6.77 2.43
CA LEU A 57 12.24 -6.86 1.58
C LEU A 57 13.33 -7.72 2.23
N ARG A 58 13.61 -7.51 3.53
CA ARG A 58 14.58 -8.33 4.28
C ARG A 58 14.21 -9.81 4.29
N ILE A 59 12.93 -10.14 4.51
CA ILE A 59 12.43 -11.52 4.47
C ILE A 59 12.62 -12.12 3.07
N THR A 60 12.24 -11.38 2.03
CA THR A 60 12.33 -11.83 0.64
C THR A 60 13.78 -12.09 0.22
N SER A 61 14.70 -11.19 0.57
CA SER A 61 16.13 -11.36 0.33
C SER A 61 16.71 -12.56 1.09
N SER A 62 16.30 -12.76 2.35
CA SER A 62 16.75 -13.91 3.15
C SER A 62 16.28 -15.22 2.55
N MET A 63 15.02 -15.29 2.10
CA MET A 63 14.48 -16.49 1.44
C MET A 63 15.14 -16.76 0.09
N PHE A 64 15.44 -15.72 -0.68
CA PHE A 64 16.19 -15.83 -1.93
C PHE A 64 17.58 -16.43 -1.69
N ASN A 65 18.31 -15.92 -0.70
CA ASN A 65 19.62 -16.43 -0.31
C ASN A 65 19.53 -17.89 0.16
N TYR A 66 18.56 -18.20 1.03
CA TYR A 66 18.32 -19.57 1.51
C TYR A 66 18.07 -20.56 0.37
N LYS A 67 17.19 -20.20 -0.59
CA LYS A 67 16.96 -21.02 -1.78
C LYS A 67 18.26 -21.25 -2.55
N LYS A 68 19.02 -20.18 -2.79
CA LYS A 68 20.28 -20.24 -3.55
C LYS A 68 21.30 -21.17 -2.89
N THR A 69 21.46 -21.10 -1.57
CA THR A 69 22.48 -21.86 -0.84
C THR A 69 22.07 -23.29 -0.51
N HIS A 70 20.79 -23.55 -0.19
CA HIS A 70 20.37 -24.84 0.39
C HIS A 70 19.41 -25.66 -0.47
N ILE A 71 18.75 -25.07 -1.48
CA ILE A 71 17.71 -25.76 -2.28
C ILE A 71 18.19 -26.05 -3.71
N SER A 72 19.21 -25.34 -4.17
CA SER A 72 19.86 -25.59 -5.46
C SER A 72 20.47 -27.00 -5.47
N GLY A 73 19.94 -27.89 -6.31
CA GLY A 73 20.43 -29.27 -6.44
C GLY A 73 19.69 -30.33 -5.62
N THR A 74 18.78 -29.97 -4.73
CA THR A 74 17.99 -30.92 -3.90
C THR A 74 16.87 -31.62 -4.69
N GLY A 75 16.59 -31.16 -5.91
CA GLY A 75 15.58 -31.73 -6.83
C GLY A 75 14.42 -30.79 -7.16
N GLN A 76 13.59 -31.19 -8.12
CA GLN A 76 12.59 -30.32 -8.74
C GLN A 76 11.46 -29.91 -7.80
N ARG A 77 10.98 -30.83 -6.95
CA ARG A 77 9.90 -30.54 -6.00
C ARG A 77 10.26 -29.41 -5.03
N ALA A 78 11.44 -29.49 -4.41
CA ALA A 78 11.92 -28.48 -3.47
C ALA A 78 12.14 -27.13 -4.16
N ASN A 79 12.67 -27.13 -5.39
CA ASN A 79 12.85 -25.92 -6.18
C ASN A 79 11.53 -25.25 -6.55
N THR A 80 10.52 -26.03 -6.95
CA THR A 80 9.18 -25.50 -7.26
C THR A 80 8.52 -24.91 -6.02
N GLN A 81 8.55 -25.60 -4.88
CA GLN A 81 8.00 -25.08 -3.63
C GLN A 81 8.67 -23.77 -3.21
N ALA A 82 10.00 -23.70 -3.25
CA ALA A 82 10.74 -22.48 -2.93
C ALA A 82 10.43 -21.31 -3.88
N ARG A 83 10.24 -21.59 -5.19
CA ARG A 83 9.79 -20.59 -6.16
C ARG A 83 8.39 -20.07 -5.85
N THR A 84 7.46 -20.95 -5.48
CA THR A 84 6.10 -20.56 -5.10
C THR A 84 6.11 -19.64 -3.89
N LEU A 85 6.85 -19.99 -2.83
CA LEU A 85 6.99 -19.15 -1.64
C LEU A 85 7.60 -17.79 -1.97
N LEU A 86 8.67 -17.75 -2.79
CA LEU A 86 9.29 -16.50 -3.20
C LEU A 86 8.33 -15.61 -4.01
N SER A 87 7.51 -16.22 -4.87
CA SER A 87 6.47 -15.52 -5.63
C SER A 87 5.45 -14.85 -4.70
N GLN A 88 4.96 -15.58 -3.69
CA GLN A 88 4.03 -15.05 -2.69
C GLN A 88 4.63 -13.89 -1.89
N LEU A 89 5.89 -14.01 -1.45
CA LEU A 89 6.60 -12.93 -0.75
C LEU A 89 6.78 -11.70 -1.64
N THR A 90 7.05 -11.89 -2.93
CA THR A 90 7.18 -10.83 -3.91
C THR A 90 5.84 -10.12 -4.15
N MET A 91 4.75 -10.88 -4.27
CA MET A 91 3.40 -10.32 -4.39
C MET A 91 3.04 -9.46 -3.17
N LYS A 92 3.33 -9.94 -1.96
CA LYS A 92 3.13 -9.17 -0.72
C LYS A 92 3.96 -7.90 -0.69
N THR A 93 5.21 -7.96 -1.16
CA THR A 93 6.09 -6.78 -1.27
C THR A 93 5.47 -5.72 -2.18
N ARG A 94 4.92 -6.13 -3.33
CA ARG A 94 4.25 -5.21 -4.27
C ARG A 94 3.02 -4.57 -3.65
N LEU A 95 2.18 -5.35 -2.98
CA LEU A 95 1.00 -4.83 -2.30
C LEU A 95 1.36 -3.75 -1.27
N ILE A 96 2.36 -4.01 -0.42
CA ILE A 96 2.80 -3.03 0.59
C ILE A 96 3.37 -1.77 -0.08
N ALA A 97 4.13 -1.94 -1.16
CA ALA A 97 4.66 -0.81 -1.93
C ALA A 97 3.54 0.02 -2.58
N ASP A 98 2.47 -0.62 -3.05
CA ASP A 98 1.32 0.07 -3.62
C ASP A 98 0.54 0.86 -2.55
N CYS A 99 0.37 0.31 -1.34
CA CYS A 99 -0.17 1.05 -0.21
C CYS A 99 0.67 2.28 0.14
N TYR A 100 2.01 2.13 0.19
CA TYR A 100 2.92 3.25 0.43
C TYR A 100 2.77 4.34 -0.64
N ARG A 101 2.77 3.97 -1.92
CA ARG A 101 2.55 4.90 -3.03
C ARG A 101 1.19 5.58 -2.97
N ALA A 102 0.13 4.85 -2.62
CA ALA A 102 -1.20 5.41 -2.47
C ALA A 102 -1.24 6.48 -1.37
N ALA A 103 -0.59 6.22 -0.22
CA ALA A 103 -0.47 7.19 0.86
C ALA A 103 0.34 8.44 0.44
N CYS A 104 1.49 8.26 -0.22
CA CYS A 104 2.28 9.37 -0.76
C CYS A 104 1.51 10.17 -1.82
N ASN A 105 0.79 9.52 -2.72
CA ASN A 105 -0.03 10.21 -3.73
C ASN A 105 -1.13 11.05 -3.08
N ALA A 106 -1.77 10.54 -2.04
CA ALA A 106 -2.76 11.31 -1.27
C ALA A 106 -2.11 12.52 -0.60
N LEU A 107 -0.93 12.35 0.02
CA LEU A 107 -0.17 13.46 0.61
C LEU A 107 0.23 14.51 -0.44
N SER A 108 0.63 14.12 -1.66
CA SER A 108 0.94 15.06 -2.75
C SER A 108 -0.25 15.97 -3.10
N VAL A 109 -1.48 15.50 -2.93
CA VAL A 109 -2.68 16.30 -3.19
C VAL A 109 -3.01 17.22 -2.01
N LEU A 110 -2.85 16.72 -0.78
CA LEU A 110 -3.25 17.42 0.44
C LEU A 110 -2.21 18.45 0.91
N ASP A 111 -0.93 18.07 0.87
CA ASP A 111 0.21 18.84 1.35
C ASP A 111 1.39 18.73 0.38
N PRO A 112 1.32 19.40 -0.79
CA PRO A 112 2.33 19.30 -1.84
C PRO A 112 3.70 19.88 -1.45
N ASN A 113 3.77 20.71 -0.40
CA ASN A 113 5.02 21.31 0.08
C ASN A 113 5.40 20.77 1.47
N GLY A 114 4.85 19.61 1.83
CA GLY A 114 5.04 19.02 3.14
C GLY A 114 6.44 18.48 3.37
N THR A 115 6.86 18.44 4.64
CA THR A 115 8.18 17.93 5.05
C THR A 115 8.37 16.43 4.78
N TRP A 116 7.32 15.71 4.36
CA TRP A 116 7.32 14.29 4.08
C TRP A 116 7.95 13.92 2.72
N GLN A 117 8.21 14.91 1.85
CA GLN A 117 8.77 14.70 0.52
C GLN A 117 10.30 14.45 0.51
N HIS A 118 10.97 14.66 1.64
CA HIS A 118 12.44 14.59 1.76
C HIS A 118 13.01 13.18 1.94
#